data_AF-A0A1C6U4I0-F1
#
_entry.id   AF-A0A1C6U4I0-F1
#
_cell.length_a   1.000
_cell.length_b   1.000
_cell.length_c   1.000
_cell.angle_alpha   90.00
_cell.angle_beta   90.00
_cell.angle_gamma   90.00
#
_symmetry.space_group_name_H-M   'P 1'
#
loop_
_entity.id
_entity.type
_entity.pdbx_description
1 polymer ?
#
loop_
_entity_poly.entity_id
_entity_poly.type
_entity_poly.pdbx_seq_one_letter_code
_entity_poly.pdbx_strand_id
1 'polypeptide(L)'
;MSSTSSNTLAYFLLDLDEEIDVAGWGEPVTLLLIHTRPSDTGNSALACVEFPLHPYYLGTSPAGLPRLLRRITADLTDPTGGTAHQVTLAAILDGLLGHDPAAMILAWAVVHHDPYQINGEPRTARRITAVDTGRRLFSLTQPEGSGPWLRVSPGLPEPTDEDTVSTGLAALLTAASRHASRHARQPAAPPAGEEPADPRAPIFVLGPDDRSLMCLVCGALEGITCSEMPSMAGYGRDTYTRCGRCGSIETTDPILGIHITRAPWPVPPATTDGDATP
;
A
#
# COMPACT_ATOMS: atom_id res chain seq x y z
N MET A 1 -25.88 5.39 15.70
CA MET A 1 -25.49 6.06 14.44
C MET A 1 -25.02 5.06 13.36
N SER A 2 -25.56 3.83 13.31
CA SER A 2 -24.89 2.70 12.62
C SER A 2 -25.42 2.36 11.20
N SER A 3 -26.67 2.70 10.87
CA SER A 3 -27.30 2.29 9.59
C SER A 3 -26.84 3.13 8.39
N THR A 4 -26.77 4.46 8.56
CA THR A 4 -26.48 5.39 7.46
C THR A 4 -25.07 5.20 6.90
N SER A 5 -24.05 5.05 7.75
CA SER A 5 -22.67 4.83 7.32
C SER A 5 -22.45 3.49 6.60
N SER A 6 -23.28 2.49 6.90
CA SER A 6 -23.23 1.18 6.23
C SER A 6 -23.66 1.26 4.78
N ASN A 7 -24.74 2.00 4.52
CA ASN A 7 -25.26 2.20 3.18
C ASN A 7 -24.33 3.09 2.36
N THR A 8 -23.76 4.14 2.97
CA THR A 8 -22.80 5.02 2.29
C THR A 8 -21.56 4.25 1.82
N LEU A 9 -20.98 3.37 2.66
CA LEU A 9 -19.84 2.55 2.24
C LEU A 9 -20.22 1.54 1.15
N ALA A 10 -21.41 0.94 1.23
CA ALA A 10 -21.90 0.02 0.21
C ALA A 10 -22.03 0.69 -1.17
N TYR A 11 -22.62 1.89 -1.24
CA TYR A 11 -22.71 2.66 -2.48
C TYR A 11 -21.33 3.09 -2.98
N PHE A 12 -20.45 3.56 -2.08
CA PHE A 12 -19.09 3.91 -2.45
C PHE A 12 -18.34 2.73 -3.07
N LEU A 13 -18.47 1.52 -2.51
CA LEU A 13 -17.83 0.33 -3.08
C LEU A 13 -18.40 -0.09 -4.45
N LEU A 14 -19.67 0.23 -4.73
CA LEU A 14 -20.27 0.01 -6.05
C LEU A 14 -19.75 1.01 -7.07
N ASP A 15 -19.70 2.30 -6.71
CA ASP A 15 -19.14 3.34 -7.57
C ASP A 15 -17.64 3.06 -7.84
N LEU A 16 -16.91 2.62 -6.81
CA LEU A 16 -15.49 2.27 -6.90
C LEU A 16 -15.21 1.10 -7.85
N ASP A 17 -16.14 0.15 -7.96
CA ASP A 17 -15.99 -1.00 -8.86
C ASP A 17 -16.00 -0.58 -10.34
N GLU A 18 -16.76 0.46 -10.68
CA GLU A 18 -16.74 1.05 -12.02
C GLU A 18 -15.40 1.77 -12.30
N GLU A 19 -14.83 2.42 -11.28
CA GLU A 19 -13.53 3.11 -11.39
C GLU A 19 -12.35 2.13 -11.49
N ILE A 20 -12.45 0.96 -10.84
CA ILE A 20 -11.38 -0.03 -10.80
C ILE A 20 -10.94 -0.49 -12.20
N ASP A 21 -11.89 -0.68 -13.13
CA ASP A 21 -11.57 -1.05 -14.51
C ASP A 21 -10.74 0.01 -15.23
N VAL A 22 -11.07 1.29 -15.00
CA VAL A 22 -10.37 2.41 -15.61
C VAL A 22 -8.99 2.61 -14.99
N ALA A 23 -8.89 2.41 -13.67
CA ALA A 23 -7.65 2.59 -12.92
C ALA A 23 -6.71 1.38 -12.98
N GLY A 24 -7.18 0.23 -13.48
CA GLY A 24 -6.40 -1.01 -13.58
C GLY A 24 -6.09 -1.65 -12.23
N TRP A 25 -6.93 -1.42 -11.20
CA TRP A 25 -6.70 -2.00 -9.87
C TRP A 25 -7.07 -3.49 -9.84
N GLY A 26 -6.36 -4.26 -9.02
CA GLY A 26 -6.58 -5.70 -8.85
C GLY A 26 -5.48 -6.57 -9.45
N GLU A 27 -4.76 -6.06 -10.45
CA GLU A 27 -3.53 -6.65 -10.98
C GLU A 27 -2.41 -5.58 -11.05
N PRO A 28 -1.62 -5.41 -9.97
CA PRO A 28 -1.52 -6.29 -8.80
C PRO A 28 -2.65 -6.10 -7.76
N VAL A 29 -2.77 -7.06 -6.84
CA VAL A 29 -3.70 -6.96 -5.69
C VAL A 29 -3.51 -5.61 -5.01
N THR A 30 -4.59 -4.87 -4.80
CA THR A 30 -4.52 -3.49 -4.32
C THR A 30 -5.24 -3.36 -3.00
N LEU A 31 -4.55 -2.90 -1.96
CA LEU A 31 -5.17 -2.47 -0.71
C LEU A 31 -5.71 -1.06 -0.86
N LEU A 32 -6.87 -0.80 -0.26
CA LEU A 32 -7.50 0.50 -0.26
C LEU A 32 -7.78 0.92 1.18
N LEU A 33 -7.28 2.10 1.57
CA LEU A 33 -7.63 2.74 2.83
C LEU A 33 -8.79 3.72 2.58
N ILE A 34 -9.98 3.41 3.09
CA ILE A 34 -11.17 4.24 2.91
C ILE A 34 -11.32 5.17 4.10
N HIS A 35 -11.45 6.46 3.83
CA HIS A 35 -11.52 7.51 4.84
C HIS A 35 -12.56 8.57 4.50
N THR A 36 -12.94 9.37 5.49
CA THR A 36 -13.68 10.61 5.25
C THR A 36 -12.74 11.72 4.83
N ARG A 37 -13.23 12.60 3.96
CA ARG A 37 -12.64 13.91 3.66
C ARG A 37 -13.73 14.99 3.82
N PRO A 38 -13.44 16.17 4.38
CA PRO A 38 -14.36 17.28 4.39
C PRO A 38 -14.68 17.69 2.95
N SER A 39 -15.97 17.84 2.63
CA SER A 39 -16.44 18.46 1.39
C SER A 39 -16.76 19.93 1.64
N ASP A 40 -16.59 20.76 0.60
CA ASP A 40 -17.01 22.16 0.58
C ASP A 40 -18.51 22.35 0.89
N THR A 41 -19.31 21.30 0.73
CA THR A 41 -20.75 21.29 1.01
C THR A 41 -21.12 21.06 2.48
N GLY A 42 -20.12 20.88 3.36
CA GLY A 42 -20.33 20.60 4.80
C GLY A 42 -20.67 19.13 5.11
N ASN A 43 -20.82 18.29 4.09
CA ASN A 43 -20.90 16.83 4.26
C ASN A 43 -19.52 16.19 4.19
N SER A 44 -19.29 15.11 4.93
CA SER A 44 -18.08 14.29 4.74
C SER A 44 -18.26 13.43 3.48
N ALA A 45 -17.34 13.58 2.52
CA ALA A 45 -17.23 12.69 1.37
C ALA A 45 -16.37 11.48 1.71
N LEU A 46 -16.63 10.35 1.07
CA LEU A 46 -15.74 9.19 1.13
C LEU A 46 -14.64 9.36 0.08
N ALA A 47 -13.43 9.00 0.45
CA ALA A 47 -12.28 8.89 -0.43
C ALA A 47 -11.53 7.61 -0.09
N CYS A 48 -10.69 7.15 -1.02
CA CYS A 48 -9.77 6.07 -0.75
C CYS A 48 -8.35 6.41 -1.18
N VAL A 49 -7.38 5.84 -0.49
CA VAL A 49 -5.97 5.82 -0.89
C VAL A 49 -5.62 4.41 -1.32
N GLU A 50 -5.09 4.30 -2.52
CA GLU A 50 -4.64 3.02 -3.10
C GLU A 50 -3.23 2.63 -2.62
N PHE A 51 -3.05 1.33 -2.45
CA PHE A 51 -1.78 0.72 -2.05
C PHE A 51 -1.61 -0.62 -2.78
N PRO A 52 -1.02 -0.60 -4.00
CA PRO A 52 -0.76 -1.83 -4.73
C PRO A 52 0.24 -2.72 -3.99
N LEU A 53 -0.16 -3.96 -3.70
CA LEU A 53 0.69 -4.97 -3.08
C LEU A 53 1.61 -5.59 -4.12
N HIS A 54 2.91 -5.58 -3.86
CA HIS A 54 3.86 -6.08 -4.84
C HIS A 54 3.73 -7.63 -5.00
N PRO A 55 3.59 -8.16 -6.24
CA PRO A 55 3.32 -9.58 -6.50
C PRO A 55 4.32 -10.55 -5.85
N TYR A 56 5.57 -10.13 -5.70
CA TYR A 56 6.60 -10.91 -5.01
C TYR A 56 6.17 -11.35 -3.60
N TYR A 57 5.52 -10.49 -2.83
CA TYR A 57 5.10 -10.82 -1.46
C TYR A 57 3.89 -11.75 -1.42
N LEU A 58 3.09 -11.79 -2.49
CA LEU A 58 2.02 -12.77 -2.66
C LEU A 58 2.59 -14.13 -3.07
N GLY A 59 3.57 -14.15 -3.98
CA GLY A 59 4.19 -15.38 -4.49
C GLY A 59 5.10 -16.10 -3.49
N THR A 60 5.71 -15.37 -2.55
CA THR A 60 6.58 -15.93 -1.50
C THR A 60 5.80 -16.52 -0.30
N SER A 61 4.49 -16.28 -0.22
CA SER A 61 3.63 -16.75 0.87
C SER A 61 2.76 -17.92 0.38
N PRO A 62 3.00 -19.18 0.81
CA PRO A 62 2.14 -20.31 0.44
C PRO A 62 0.72 -20.17 1.00
N ALA A 63 0.53 -19.34 2.02
CA ALA A 63 -0.78 -18.98 2.59
C ALA A 63 -1.42 -17.75 1.89
N GLY A 64 -0.79 -17.22 0.84
CA GLY A 64 -1.33 -16.16 -0.01
C GLY A 64 -1.55 -14.82 0.69
N LEU A 65 -2.54 -14.07 0.18
CA LEU A 65 -2.93 -12.73 0.61
C LEU A 65 -3.24 -12.62 2.12
N PRO A 66 -4.01 -13.53 2.76
CA PRO A 66 -4.32 -13.42 4.18
C PRO A 66 -3.08 -13.30 5.10
N ARG A 67 -2.04 -14.11 4.85
CA ARG A 67 -0.80 -14.07 5.64
C ARG A 67 0.00 -12.79 5.39
N LEU A 68 0.00 -12.28 4.16
CA LEU A 68 0.60 -10.98 3.85
C LEU A 68 -0.07 -9.85 4.64
N LEU A 69 -1.40 -9.82 4.70
CA LEU A 69 -2.14 -8.82 5.47
C LEU A 69 -1.81 -8.88 6.97
N ARG A 70 -1.65 -10.08 7.54
CA ARG A 70 -1.22 -10.24 8.95
C ARG A 70 0.20 -9.75 9.16
N ARG A 71 1.12 -10.02 8.23
CA ARG A 71 2.50 -9.51 8.30
C ARG A 71 2.52 -7.98 8.27
N ILE A 72 1.82 -7.36 7.31
CA ILE A 72 1.69 -5.89 7.24
C ILE A 72 1.10 -5.33 8.54
N THR A 73 0.11 -6.02 9.13
CA THR A 73 -0.47 -5.62 10.43
C THR A 73 0.54 -5.68 11.56
N ALA A 74 1.32 -6.76 11.64
CA ALA A 74 2.35 -6.93 12.67
C ALA A 74 3.40 -5.83 12.55
N ASP A 75 3.85 -5.55 11.33
CA ASP A 75 4.81 -4.49 11.04
C ASP A 75 4.23 -3.11 11.46
N LEU A 76 2.97 -2.78 11.15
CA LEU A 76 2.36 -1.53 11.65
C LEU A 76 2.31 -1.42 13.16
N THR A 77 2.24 -2.54 13.87
CA THR A 77 2.17 -2.55 15.33
C THR A 77 3.56 -2.42 15.97
N ASP A 78 4.61 -2.92 15.30
CA ASP A 78 5.99 -2.89 15.74
C ASP A 78 6.90 -2.12 14.74
N PRO A 79 7.14 -0.81 14.98
CA PRO A 79 7.93 0.06 14.09
C PRO A 79 9.39 -0.40 13.89
N THR A 80 9.90 -1.34 14.69
CA THR A 80 11.32 -1.72 14.69
C THR A 80 11.70 -2.75 13.63
N GLY A 81 10.72 -3.41 13.00
CA GLY A 81 10.92 -4.48 12.01
C GLY A 81 11.14 -4.04 10.55
N GLY A 82 10.99 -2.74 10.26
CA GLY A 82 11.35 -2.05 9.01
C GLY A 82 11.09 -2.80 7.69
N THR A 83 9.85 -3.18 7.37
CA THR A 83 9.54 -3.65 6.00
C THR A 83 9.21 -2.48 5.07
N ALA A 84 9.44 -2.62 3.76
CA ALA A 84 9.12 -1.57 2.78
C ALA A 84 7.64 -1.14 2.85
N HIS A 85 6.71 -2.11 2.99
CA HIS A 85 5.29 -1.80 3.13
C HIS A 85 4.98 -1.03 4.40
N GLN A 86 5.66 -1.34 5.51
CA GLN A 86 5.47 -0.63 6.77
C GLN A 86 5.81 0.85 6.64
N VAL A 87 6.96 1.16 6.04
CA VAL A 87 7.40 2.55 5.84
C VAL A 87 6.40 3.30 4.95
N THR A 88 5.98 2.70 3.83
CA THR A 88 5.02 3.35 2.92
C THR A 88 3.66 3.52 3.57
N LEU A 89 3.14 2.49 4.25
CA LEU A 89 1.80 2.54 4.84
C LEU A 89 1.74 3.45 6.06
N ALA A 90 2.81 3.51 6.87
CA ALA A 90 2.95 4.50 7.93
C ALA A 90 3.00 5.92 7.34
N ALA A 91 3.79 6.17 6.30
CA ALA A 91 3.86 7.47 5.64
C ALA A 91 2.52 7.90 5.02
N ILE A 92 1.76 6.98 4.44
CA ILE A 92 0.39 7.25 3.95
C ILE A 92 -0.53 7.63 5.11
N LEU A 93 -0.49 6.88 6.21
CA LEU A 93 -1.31 7.17 7.38
C LEU A 93 -0.95 8.53 8.00
N ASP A 94 0.35 8.80 8.17
CA ASP A 94 0.84 10.07 8.71
C ASP A 94 0.49 11.23 7.77
N GLY A 95 0.65 11.05 6.45
CA GLY A 95 0.25 12.04 5.45
C GLY A 95 -1.24 12.35 5.52
N LEU A 96 -2.09 11.32 5.58
CA LEU A 96 -3.55 11.47 5.65
C LEU A 96 -3.98 12.17 6.94
N LEU A 97 -3.41 11.78 8.08
CA LEU A 97 -3.75 12.34 9.40
C LEU A 97 -3.13 13.72 9.64
N GLY A 98 -2.01 14.04 8.99
CA GLY A 98 -1.33 15.33 9.09
C GLY A 98 -1.93 16.41 8.19
N HIS A 99 -2.39 16.05 6.98
CA HIS A 99 -3.00 17.00 6.06
C HIS A 99 -4.44 17.36 6.43
N ASP A 100 -5.16 16.44 7.07
CA ASP A 100 -6.57 16.62 7.39
C ASP A 100 -6.92 16.08 8.79
N PRO A 101 -7.01 16.94 9.81
CA PRO A 101 -7.33 16.51 11.17
C PRO A 101 -8.79 16.03 11.32
N ALA A 102 -9.65 16.27 10.33
CA ALA A 102 -11.01 15.75 10.29
C ALA A 102 -11.13 14.41 9.53
N ALA A 103 -10.04 13.93 8.92
CA ALA A 103 -10.03 12.64 8.25
C ALA A 103 -10.19 11.51 9.27
N MET A 104 -11.18 10.65 9.02
CA MET A 104 -11.41 9.46 9.82
C MET A 104 -11.26 8.22 8.95
N ILE A 105 -10.46 7.27 9.43
CA ILE A 105 -10.36 5.95 8.82
C ILE A 105 -11.69 5.23 9.04
N LEU A 106 -12.32 4.77 7.95
CA LEU A 106 -13.62 4.11 7.98
C LEU A 106 -13.55 2.62 7.68
N ALA A 107 -12.72 2.23 6.73
CA ALA A 107 -12.58 0.83 6.33
C ALA A 107 -11.22 0.56 5.67
N TRP A 108 -10.82 -0.70 5.70
CA TRP A 108 -9.82 -1.23 4.76
C TRP A 108 -10.52 -2.13 3.77
N ALA A 109 -10.14 -2.02 2.50
CA ALA A 109 -10.55 -2.93 1.45
C ALA A 109 -9.34 -3.53 0.72
N VAL A 110 -9.57 -4.64 0.04
CA VAL A 110 -8.62 -5.23 -0.90
C VAL A 110 -9.35 -5.60 -2.18
N VAL A 111 -8.77 -5.20 -3.30
CA VAL A 111 -9.17 -5.57 -4.66
C VAL A 111 -8.23 -6.67 -5.12
N HIS A 112 -8.78 -7.83 -5.43
CA HIS A 112 -8.01 -8.97 -5.94
C HIS A 112 -8.82 -9.77 -6.95
N HIS A 113 -8.12 -10.54 -7.77
CA HIS A 113 -8.73 -11.58 -8.59
C HIS A 113 -8.71 -12.91 -7.83
N ASP A 114 -9.80 -13.65 -7.92
CA ASP A 114 -9.96 -14.96 -7.28
C ASP A 114 -10.45 -15.97 -8.34
N PRO A 115 -9.88 -17.19 -8.43
CA PRO A 115 -10.48 -18.24 -9.23
C PRO A 115 -11.91 -18.51 -8.75
N TYR A 116 -12.86 -18.41 -9.67
CA TYR A 116 -14.28 -18.56 -9.43
C TYR A 116 -14.88 -19.57 -10.41
N GLN A 117 -15.82 -20.40 -9.99
CA GLN A 117 -16.49 -21.35 -10.89
C GLN A 117 -17.91 -20.89 -11.23
N ILE A 118 -18.21 -20.77 -12.52
CA ILE A 118 -19.57 -20.56 -13.03
C ILE A 118 -19.97 -21.80 -13.81
N ASN A 119 -21.02 -22.50 -13.36
CA ASN A 119 -21.49 -23.74 -13.97
C ASN A 119 -20.40 -24.83 -14.13
N GLY A 120 -19.43 -24.88 -13.21
CA GLY A 120 -18.32 -25.84 -13.22
C GLY A 120 -17.12 -25.42 -14.09
N GLU A 121 -17.22 -24.33 -14.84
CA GLU A 121 -16.11 -23.80 -15.63
C GLU A 121 -15.25 -22.83 -14.78
N PRO A 122 -13.92 -22.98 -14.76
CA PRO A 122 -13.03 -22.06 -14.06
C PRO A 122 -13.03 -20.72 -14.80
N ARG A 123 -13.28 -19.65 -14.05
CA ARG A 123 -13.19 -18.26 -14.48
C ARG A 123 -12.45 -17.45 -13.44
N THR A 124 -12.11 -16.22 -13.79
CA THR A 124 -11.60 -15.24 -12.85
C THR A 124 -12.73 -14.30 -12.49
N ALA A 125 -12.89 -14.01 -11.19
CA ALA A 125 -13.76 -12.96 -10.74
C ALA A 125 -12.94 -11.88 -10.04
N ARG A 126 -13.20 -10.62 -10.36
CA ARG A 126 -12.72 -9.52 -9.52
C ARG A 126 -13.52 -9.53 -8.22
N ARG A 127 -12.82 -9.33 -7.12
CA ARG A 127 -13.42 -9.28 -5.79
C ARG A 127 -12.89 -8.09 -5.00
N ILE A 128 -13.82 -7.34 -4.42
CA ILE A 128 -13.51 -6.31 -3.42
C ILE A 128 -13.96 -6.85 -2.06
N THR A 129 -13.02 -7.06 -1.15
CA THR A 129 -13.33 -7.44 0.23
C THR A 129 -13.00 -6.26 1.14
N ALA A 130 -13.97 -5.76 1.89
CA ALA A 130 -13.78 -4.62 2.79
C ALA A 130 -14.29 -4.90 4.21
N VAL A 131 -13.59 -4.34 5.19
CA VAL A 131 -13.96 -4.39 6.61
C VAL A 131 -14.00 -2.97 7.15
N ASP A 132 -15.15 -2.60 7.73
CA ASP A 132 -15.34 -1.27 8.32
C ASP A 132 -15.06 -1.25 9.84
N THR A 133 -15.06 -0.04 10.42
CA THR A 133 -14.87 0.18 11.87
C THR A 133 -15.96 -0.45 12.73
N GLY A 134 -17.14 -0.72 12.14
CA GLY A 134 -18.22 -1.50 12.75
C GLY A 134 -18.01 -3.01 12.69
N ARG A 135 -16.87 -3.48 12.15
CA ARG A 135 -16.54 -4.90 11.91
C ARG A 135 -17.55 -5.60 11.00
N ARG A 136 -18.15 -4.87 10.07
CA ARG A 136 -18.99 -5.43 9.01
C ARG A 136 -18.14 -5.82 7.82
N LEU A 137 -18.47 -6.95 7.21
CA LEU A 137 -17.79 -7.46 6.03
C LEU A 137 -18.60 -7.13 4.79
N PHE A 138 -17.98 -6.42 3.85
CA PHE A 138 -18.51 -6.15 2.53
C PHE A 138 -17.71 -6.98 1.53
N SER A 139 -18.40 -7.72 0.67
CA SER A 139 -17.79 -8.51 -0.39
C SER A 139 -18.53 -8.19 -1.67
N LEU A 140 -17.90 -7.43 -2.55
CA LEU A 140 -18.35 -7.26 -3.92
C LEU A 140 -17.66 -8.30 -4.79
N THR A 141 -18.40 -8.97 -5.65
CA THR A 141 -17.82 -9.91 -6.61
C THR A 141 -18.38 -9.61 -7.99
N GLN A 142 -17.49 -9.43 -8.95
CA GLN A 142 -17.80 -9.19 -10.34
C GLN A 142 -17.18 -10.31 -11.19
N PRO A 143 -17.98 -11.31 -11.56
CA PRO A 143 -17.55 -12.33 -12.51
C PRO A 143 -17.38 -11.70 -13.89
N GLU A 144 -16.37 -12.15 -14.63
CA GLU A 144 -16.12 -11.67 -16.00
C GLU A 144 -17.35 -11.89 -16.91
N GLY A 145 -17.85 -10.80 -17.49
CA GLY A 145 -19.03 -10.80 -18.36
C GLY A 145 -20.40 -10.84 -17.64
N SER A 146 -20.44 -10.56 -16.34
CA SER A 146 -21.67 -10.44 -15.54
C SER A 146 -21.67 -9.16 -14.71
N GLY A 147 -22.85 -8.71 -14.26
CA GLY A 147 -22.97 -7.55 -13.37
C GLY A 147 -22.42 -7.84 -11.96
N PRO A 148 -21.97 -6.82 -11.23
CA PRO A 148 -21.45 -6.99 -9.88
C PRO A 148 -22.59 -7.34 -8.91
N TRP A 149 -22.30 -8.18 -7.93
CA TRP A 149 -23.21 -8.43 -6.82
C TRP A 149 -22.52 -8.13 -5.49
N LEU A 150 -23.17 -7.30 -4.68
CA LEU A 150 -22.68 -6.91 -3.36
C LEU A 150 -23.31 -7.78 -2.28
N ARG A 151 -22.47 -8.46 -1.51
CA ARG A 151 -22.86 -9.14 -0.28
C ARG A 151 -22.38 -8.35 0.92
N VAL A 152 -23.31 -7.95 1.77
CA VAL A 152 -23.02 -7.33 3.07
C VAL A 152 -23.36 -8.33 4.17
N SER A 153 -22.37 -8.71 4.96
CA SER A 153 -22.54 -9.61 6.09
C SER A 153 -22.49 -8.81 7.40
N PRO A 154 -23.50 -8.91 8.27
CA PRO A 154 -23.45 -8.29 9.59
C PRO A 154 -22.44 -9.05 10.45
N GLY A 155 -21.30 -8.42 10.70
CA GLY A 155 -20.21 -9.00 11.48
C GLY A 155 -19.19 -9.76 10.63
N LEU A 156 -17.98 -9.86 11.17
CA LEU A 156 -16.95 -10.76 10.65
C LEU A 156 -17.29 -12.20 11.01
N PRO A 157 -16.96 -13.18 10.16
CA PRO A 157 -16.98 -14.58 10.58
C PRO A 157 -16.15 -14.73 11.87
N GLU A 158 -16.57 -15.63 12.77
CA GLU A 158 -15.72 -15.95 13.92
C GLU A 158 -14.33 -16.34 13.40
N PRO A 159 -13.25 -15.86 14.06
CA PRO A 159 -11.90 -16.24 13.68
C PRO A 159 -11.74 -17.72 13.97
N THR A 160 -12.02 -18.56 12.97
CA THR A 160 -11.48 -19.90 12.89
C THR A 160 -9.97 -19.81 12.73
N ASP A 161 -9.24 -20.89 12.98
CA ASP A 161 -7.78 -20.97 12.74
C ASP A 161 -7.40 -20.76 11.25
N GLU A 162 -8.38 -20.56 10.35
CA GLU A 162 -8.14 -20.22 8.96
C GLU A 162 -7.81 -18.73 8.78
N ASP A 163 -6.63 -18.47 8.22
CA ASP A 163 -6.21 -17.14 7.78
C ASP A 163 -7.12 -16.69 6.62
N THR A 164 -8.19 -15.93 6.92
CA THR A 164 -9.04 -15.30 5.89
C THR A 164 -8.61 -13.86 5.60
N VAL A 165 -8.88 -13.40 4.38
CA VAL A 165 -8.65 -11.99 3.96
C VAL A 165 -9.35 -11.02 4.91
N SER A 166 -10.60 -11.32 5.30
CA SER A 166 -11.37 -10.52 6.24
C SER A 166 -10.72 -10.39 7.62
N THR A 167 -10.11 -11.46 8.14
CA THR A 167 -9.38 -11.41 9.42
C THR A 167 -8.15 -10.52 9.31
N GLY A 168 -7.42 -10.60 8.19
CA GLY A 168 -6.28 -9.73 7.91
C GLY A 168 -6.67 -8.24 7.83
N LEU A 169 -7.73 -7.92 7.09
CA LEU A 169 -8.25 -6.55 6.97
C LEU A 169 -8.74 -5.98 8.30
N ALA A 170 -9.43 -6.79 9.11
CA ALA A 170 -9.87 -6.37 10.45
C ALA A 170 -8.68 -6.04 11.37
N ALA A 171 -7.60 -6.81 11.25
CA ALA A 171 -6.38 -6.59 12.00
C ALA A 171 -5.67 -5.31 11.53
N LEU A 172 -5.57 -5.07 10.22
CA LEU A 172 -5.04 -3.83 9.64
C LEU A 172 -5.83 -2.60 10.10
N LEU A 173 -7.16 -2.67 10.07
CA LEU A 173 -8.02 -1.59 10.55
C LEU A 173 -7.79 -1.27 12.02
N THR A 174 -7.61 -2.31 12.85
CA THR A 174 -7.29 -2.14 14.27
C THR A 174 -5.93 -1.46 14.46
N ALA A 175 -4.91 -1.88 13.69
CA ALA A 175 -3.56 -1.28 13.75
C ALA A 175 -3.59 0.19 13.30
N ALA A 176 -4.22 0.48 12.16
CA ALA A 176 -4.35 1.83 11.63
C ALA A 176 -5.14 2.77 12.57
N SER A 177 -6.21 2.27 13.20
CA SER A 177 -6.98 3.05 14.19
C SER A 177 -6.15 3.37 15.45
N ARG A 178 -5.30 2.44 15.89
CA ARG A 178 -4.36 2.69 17.00
C ARG A 178 -3.30 3.71 16.61
N HIS A 179 -2.79 3.63 15.39
CA HIS A 179 -1.84 4.60 14.83
C HIS A 179 -2.45 6.01 14.84
N ALA A 180 -3.67 6.16 14.30
CA ALA A 180 -4.40 7.43 14.32
C ALA A 180 -4.63 7.96 15.75
N SER A 181 -4.96 7.07 16.69
CA SER A 181 -5.13 7.44 18.09
C SER A 181 -3.83 7.91 18.76
N ARG A 182 -2.68 7.35 18.38
CA ARG A 182 -1.36 7.80 18.85
C ARG A 182 -1.03 9.17 18.28
N HIS A 183 -1.25 9.37 16.98
CA HIS A 183 -1.05 10.63 16.29
C HIS A 183 -1.88 11.76 16.93
N ALA A 184 -3.17 11.52 17.22
CA ALA A 184 -4.04 12.51 17.87
C ALA A 184 -3.68 12.81 19.34
N ARG A 185 -3.00 11.88 20.04
CA ARG A 185 -2.55 12.07 21.43
C ARG A 185 -1.20 12.75 21.54
N GLN A 186 -0.42 12.78 20.46
CA GLN A 186 0.79 13.55 20.40
C GLN A 186 0.39 15.03 20.52
N PRO A 187 0.75 15.72 21.63
CA PRO A 187 0.44 17.14 21.74
C PRO A 187 1.07 17.83 20.54
N ALA A 188 0.34 18.76 19.93
CA ALA A 188 0.85 19.64 18.90
C ALA A 188 2.09 20.33 19.46
N ALA A 189 3.26 19.75 19.23
CA ALA A 189 4.50 20.45 19.44
C ALA A 189 4.43 21.69 18.53
N PRO A 190 4.99 22.85 18.96
CA PRO A 190 5.30 23.88 17.98
C PRO A 190 6.06 23.21 16.83
N PRO A 191 5.97 23.68 15.57
CA PRO A 191 6.62 23.05 14.44
C PRO A 191 8.15 23.06 14.63
N ALA A 192 8.64 22.10 15.41
CA ALA A 192 9.94 21.53 15.27
C ALA A 192 9.86 20.90 13.90
N GLY A 193 10.59 21.49 12.96
CA GLY A 193 10.61 21.05 11.57
C GLY A 193 10.56 19.54 11.56
N GLU A 194 9.48 19.04 10.96
CA GLU A 194 9.27 17.66 10.60
C GLU A 194 10.64 17.13 10.16
N GLU A 195 11.30 16.36 11.01
CA GLU A 195 12.61 15.84 10.64
C GLU A 195 12.27 14.85 9.53
N PRO A 196 12.59 15.19 8.26
CA PRO A 196 12.15 14.40 7.14
C PRO A 196 12.65 12.97 7.36
N ALA A 197 11.83 11.97 7.03
CA ALA A 197 12.25 10.57 6.98
C ALA A 197 13.70 10.52 6.52
N ASP A 198 14.61 10.03 7.39
CA ASP A 198 16.04 10.35 7.31
C ASP A 198 16.46 10.35 5.84
N PRO A 199 16.83 11.52 5.27
CA PRO A 199 17.15 11.60 3.85
C PRO A 199 18.30 10.64 3.49
N ARG A 200 19.05 10.16 4.49
CA ARG A 200 20.13 9.16 4.40
C ARG A 200 19.69 7.71 4.61
N ALA A 201 18.41 7.41 4.87
CA ALA A 201 17.92 6.04 4.97
C ALA A 201 18.17 5.30 3.63
N PRO A 202 18.80 4.11 3.64
CA PRO A 202 19.25 3.45 2.42
C PRO A 202 18.08 3.17 1.48
N ILE A 203 18.30 3.33 0.17
CA ILE A 203 17.35 2.92 -0.87
C ILE A 203 17.53 1.46 -1.22
N PHE A 204 18.75 0.94 -1.08
CA PHE A 204 19.05 -0.44 -1.45
C PHE A 204 19.38 -1.26 -0.21
N VAL A 205 18.69 -2.39 -0.04
CA VAL A 205 18.93 -3.35 1.03
C VAL A 205 19.24 -4.71 0.46
N LEU A 206 19.86 -5.59 1.25
CA LEU A 206 19.97 -6.99 0.86
C LEU A 206 18.57 -7.59 0.72
N GLY A 207 18.35 -8.23 -0.42
CA GLY A 207 17.18 -9.02 -0.71
C GLY A 207 17.13 -10.27 0.18
N PRO A 208 16.00 -10.97 0.18
CA PRO A 208 15.76 -12.11 1.07
C PRO A 208 16.62 -13.34 0.78
N ASP A 209 17.41 -13.33 -0.29
CA ASP A 209 18.42 -14.34 -0.61
C ASP A 209 19.80 -14.02 -0.01
N ASP A 210 19.91 -12.92 0.75
CA ASP A 210 21.14 -12.34 1.31
C ASP A 210 22.24 -12.07 0.27
N ARG A 211 21.87 -12.01 -1.03
CA ARG A 211 22.83 -11.93 -2.14
C ARG A 211 22.46 -10.92 -3.21
N SER A 212 21.18 -10.68 -3.42
CA SER A 212 20.68 -9.68 -4.36
C SER A 212 20.44 -8.36 -3.64
N LEU A 213 20.58 -7.23 -4.34
CA LEU A 213 20.12 -5.95 -3.81
C LEU A 213 18.64 -5.78 -4.14
N MET A 214 17.88 -5.12 -3.26
CA MET A 214 16.48 -4.77 -3.45
C MET A 214 16.31 -3.27 -3.37
N CYS A 215 15.66 -2.67 -4.36
CA CYS A 215 15.32 -1.26 -4.37
C CYS A 215 14.06 -1.03 -3.53
N LEU A 216 14.17 -0.33 -2.40
CA LEU A 216 13.04 -0.02 -1.51
C LEU A 216 12.00 0.92 -2.14
N VAL A 217 12.38 1.70 -3.15
CA VAL A 217 11.46 2.61 -3.83
C VAL A 217 10.48 1.87 -4.76
N CYS A 218 10.90 0.80 -5.44
CA CYS A 218 10.05 0.11 -6.43
C CYS A 218 10.03 -1.42 -6.31
N GLY A 219 10.68 -1.99 -5.30
CA GLY A 219 10.77 -3.44 -5.05
C GLY A 219 11.62 -4.23 -6.04
N ALA A 220 12.38 -3.59 -6.94
CA ALA A 220 13.18 -4.32 -7.92
C ALA A 220 14.30 -5.12 -7.24
N LEU A 221 14.40 -6.41 -7.56
CA LEU A 221 15.53 -7.29 -7.20
C LEU A 221 16.51 -7.48 -8.36
N GLU A 222 16.07 -7.18 -9.58
CA GLU A 222 16.84 -7.26 -10.81
C GLU A 222 16.95 -5.88 -11.47
N GLY A 223 17.90 -5.73 -12.41
CA GLY A 223 18.18 -4.44 -13.03
C GLY A 223 18.74 -3.39 -12.07
N ILE A 224 19.29 -3.82 -10.92
CA ILE A 224 20.06 -2.97 -10.02
C ILE A 224 21.53 -3.10 -10.42
N THR A 225 22.11 -1.96 -10.79
CA THR A 225 23.54 -1.87 -11.06
C THR A 225 24.23 -1.30 -9.85
N CYS A 226 25.18 -2.04 -9.30
CA CYS A 226 26.12 -1.56 -8.28
C CYS A 226 27.51 -1.50 -8.90
N SER A 227 28.17 -0.36 -8.80
CA SER A 227 29.52 -0.13 -9.30
C SER A 227 30.37 0.57 -8.25
N GLU A 228 31.58 0.07 -8.05
CA GLU A 228 32.61 0.78 -7.30
C GLU A 228 33.39 1.71 -8.22
N MET A 229 33.52 2.97 -7.82
CA MET A 229 34.28 3.98 -8.54
C MET A 229 35.39 4.54 -7.65
N PRO A 230 36.52 5.01 -8.20
CA PRO A 230 37.50 5.76 -7.43
C PRO A 230 36.83 7.00 -6.81
N SER A 231 37.04 7.24 -5.52
CA SER A 231 36.41 8.38 -4.84
C SER A 231 36.82 9.70 -5.48
N MET A 232 35.84 10.55 -5.80
CA MET A 232 36.11 11.90 -6.31
C MET A 232 36.75 12.81 -5.25
N ALA A 233 36.63 12.46 -3.97
CA ALA A 233 37.30 13.14 -2.87
C ALA A 233 38.79 12.74 -2.71
N GLY A 234 39.28 11.82 -3.54
CA GLY A 234 40.70 11.45 -3.61
C GLY A 234 41.16 10.41 -2.59
N TYR A 235 40.24 9.80 -1.85
CA TYR A 235 40.56 8.74 -0.87
C TYR A 235 39.48 7.66 -0.82
N GLY A 236 39.86 6.40 -1.01
CA GLY A 236 38.96 5.25 -0.95
C GLY A 236 38.18 4.98 -2.25
N ARG A 237 37.07 4.26 -2.13
CA ARG A 237 36.16 3.91 -3.24
C ARG A 237 34.75 4.39 -2.92
N ASP A 238 34.08 4.94 -3.91
CA ASP A 238 32.66 5.27 -3.85
C ASP A 238 31.85 4.08 -4.34
N THR A 239 30.72 3.82 -3.69
CA THR A 239 29.74 2.84 -4.16
C THR A 239 28.58 3.57 -4.81
N TYR A 240 28.32 3.31 -6.08
CA TYR A 240 27.17 3.83 -6.80
C TYR A 240 26.19 2.71 -7.11
N THR A 241 24.98 2.82 -6.58
CA THR A 241 23.90 1.86 -6.81
C THR A 241 22.73 2.57 -7.48
N ARG A 242 22.26 2.01 -8.60
CA ARG A 242 21.12 2.55 -9.36
C ARG A 242 20.12 1.45 -9.65
N CYS A 243 18.85 1.78 -9.45
CA CYS A 243 17.74 0.96 -9.91
C CYS A 243 17.41 1.32 -11.37
N GLY A 244 17.60 0.38 -12.31
CA GLY A 244 17.21 0.57 -13.71
C GLY A 244 15.70 0.67 -13.92
N ARG A 245 14.89 0.24 -12.95
CA ARG A 245 13.43 0.23 -13.04
C ARG A 245 12.77 1.56 -12.68
N CYS A 246 13.11 2.14 -11.51
CA CYS A 246 12.54 3.42 -11.09
C CYS A 246 13.52 4.60 -11.26
N GLY A 247 14.80 4.34 -11.49
CA GLY A 247 15.82 5.38 -11.60
C GLY A 247 16.34 5.91 -10.27
N SER A 248 15.94 5.34 -9.13
CA SER A 248 16.49 5.70 -7.82
C SER A 248 17.99 5.41 -7.74
N ILE A 249 18.73 6.28 -7.06
CA ILE A 249 20.19 6.26 -6.97
C ILE A 249 20.62 6.44 -5.52
N GLU A 250 21.60 5.64 -5.11
CA GLU A 250 22.33 5.76 -3.85
C GLU A 250 23.82 5.82 -4.17
N THR A 251 24.53 6.78 -3.60
CA THR A 251 25.98 6.91 -3.74
C THR A 251 26.59 7.04 -2.35
N THR A 252 27.56 6.21 -2.03
CA THR A 252 28.25 6.22 -0.74
C THR A 252 29.70 6.59 -0.95
N ASP A 253 30.16 7.70 -0.37
CA ASP A 253 31.56 8.13 -0.35
C ASP A 253 32.13 8.04 1.09
N PRO A 254 33.39 7.61 1.28
CA PRO A 254 33.98 7.46 2.62
C PRO A 254 34.14 8.74 3.44
N ILE A 255 34.13 9.92 2.79
CA ILE A 255 34.39 11.23 3.40
C ILE A 255 33.08 12.02 3.58
N LEU A 256 32.19 11.99 2.60
CA LEU A 256 30.95 12.77 2.51
C LEU A 256 29.72 11.97 2.96
N GLY A 257 29.82 10.64 3.05
CA GLY A 257 28.74 9.76 3.47
C GLY A 257 27.80 9.38 2.34
N ILE A 258 26.53 9.11 2.68
CA ILE A 258 25.52 8.62 1.73
C ILE A 258 24.77 9.78 1.10
N HIS A 259 24.70 9.78 -0.23
CA HIS A 259 23.91 10.66 -1.08
C HIS A 259 22.80 9.88 -1.76
N ILE A 260 21.57 10.35 -1.63
CA ILE A 260 20.37 9.60 -2.01
C ILE A 260 19.50 10.45 -2.94
N THR A 261 19.12 9.89 -4.08
CA THR A 261 18.09 10.43 -4.99
C THR A 261 16.99 9.41 -5.18
N ARG A 262 15.83 9.65 -4.55
CA ARG A 262 14.65 8.78 -4.66
C ARG A 262 13.85 9.15 -5.90
N ALA A 263 13.46 8.16 -6.68
CA ALA A 263 12.45 8.36 -7.70
C ALA A 263 11.09 8.66 -7.05
N PRO A 264 10.26 9.55 -7.63
CA PRO A 264 8.89 9.72 -7.17
C PRO A 264 8.11 8.41 -7.33
N TRP A 265 7.32 8.07 -6.31
CA TRP A 265 6.41 6.92 -6.31
C TRP A 265 4.96 7.42 -6.24
N PRO A 266 4.00 6.84 -6.98
CA PRO A 266 4.15 5.75 -7.95
C PRO A 266 5.03 6.17 -9.14
N VAL A 267 5.77 5.21 -9.70
CA VAL A 267 6.58 5.47 -10.91
C VAL A 267 5.60 5.91 -12.01
N PRO A 268 5.74 7.11 -12.57
CA PRO A 268 4.90 7.54 -13.68
C PRO A 268 5.01 6.53 -14.83
N PRO A 269 3.92 6.21 -15.54
CA PRO A 269 4.03 5.40 -16.74
C PRO A 269 5.06 6.06 -17.68
N ALA A 270 5.96 5.26 -18.24
CA ALA A 270 6.98 5.77 -19.15
C ALA A 270 6.28 6.57 -20.25
N THR A 271 6.56 7.87 -20.33
CA THR A 271 6.16 8.68 -21.48
C THR A 271 6.73 8.00 -22.70
N THR A 272 5.84 7.37 -23.47
CA THR A 272 6.14 6.93 -24.82
C THR A 272 6.28 8.23 -25.59
N ASP A 273 7.51 8.74 -25.68
CA ASP A 273 7.83 9.82 -26.60
C ASP A 273 7.49 9.29 -28.00
N GLY A 274 6.32 9.71 -28.45
CA GLY A 274 5.81 9.46 -29.78
C GLY A 274 6.78 10.06 -30.77
N ASP A 275 7.50 9.17 -31.46
CA ASP A 275 7.54 9.14 -32.92
C ASP A 275 7.66 10.53 -33.58
N ALA A 276 8.83 11.15 -33.42
CA ALA A 276 9.29 12.14 -34.37
C ALA A 276 9.94 11.39 -35.54
N THR A 277 9.17 11.17 -36.60
CA THR A 277 9.65 10.70 -37.90
C THR A 277 9.18 11.68 -38.99
N PRO A 278 10.00 12.00 -40.00
CA PRO A 278 11.34 12.57 -39.99
C PRO A 278 11.37 14.08 -40.35
#